data_AF-A0A975QYN6-F1
#
_entry.id   AF-A0A975QYN6-F1
#
_cell.length_a   1.000
_cell.length_b   1.000
_cell.length_c   1.000
_cell.angle_alpha   90.00
_cell.angle_beta   90.00
_cell.angle_gamma   90.00
#
_symmetry.space_group_name_H-M   'P 1'
#
loop_
_entity.id
_entity.type
_entity.pdbx_description
1 polymer ?
#
loop_
_entity_poly.entity_id
_entity_poly.type
_entity_poly.pdbx_seq_one_letter_code
_entity_poly.pdbx_strand_id
1 'polypeptide(L)'
;MPATLFPYPGVLPETTSTGGALFTAGGIFSAVELRAMEMDGLLRRVYGETYVRWDISPDPVCRALAAAACLPPKQRPRIMLGRLTAAWVYGCAPPPARLALLVDHGRRITALAPFSPAVLHEVRLGPADGMDIAGVRVSTPLRTASDLARHGPEEESMQALLALAADPALSCPLGHVRAITAAAPRLPGKAAALDRLDRAIALAAGDPGQTRRREPVVR
;
A
#
# COMPACT_ATOMS: atom_id res chain seq x y z
N MET A 1 -3.48 -11.63 23.83
CA MET A 1 -2.39 -11.83 22.84
C MET A 1 -2.21 -10.51 22.11
N PRO A 2 -1.17 -9.71 22.38
CA PRO A 2 -0.94 -8.51 21.59
C PRO A 2 -0.66 -8.96 20.16
N ALA A 3 -1.46 -8.47 19.21
CA ALA A 3 -1.30 -8.78 17.80
C ALA A 3 0.08 -8.29 17.35
N THR A 4 1.03 -9.21 17.26
CA THR A 4 2.28 -9.02 16.52
C THR A 4 1.91 -8.45 15.16
N LEU A 5 2.28 -7.19 14.93
CA LEU A 5 2.22 -6.50 13.65
C LEU A 5 3.05 -7.29 12.64
N PHE A 6 2.42 -8.30 12.04
CA PHE A 6 3.06 -9.11 11.02
C PHE A 6 2.83 -8.45 9.66
N PRO A 7 3.87 -8.17 8.86
CA PRO A 7 5.29 -8.38 9.12
C PRO A 7 6.07 -7.13 9.58
N TYR A 8 5.43 -6.00 9.87
CA TYR A 8 6.16 -4.74 10.08
C TYR A 8 6.32 -4.40 11.57
N PRO A 9 7.55 -4.45 12.13
CA PRO A 9 7.84 -3.95 13.46
C PRO A 9 7.91 -2.41 13.43
N GLY A 10 6.89 -1.77 12.87
CA GLY A 10 6.81 -0.33 12.73
C GLY A 10 6.43 0.33 14.04
N VAL A 11 7.26 0.16 15.06
CA VAL A 11 7.23 1.07 16.20
C VAL A 11 7.88 2.35 15.71
N LEU A 12 7.05 3.34 15.33
CA LEU A 12 7.55 4.70 15.22
C LEU A 12 8.30 4.98 16.52
N PRO A 13 9.59 5.36 16.49
CA PRO A 13 10.33 5.57 17.71
C PRO A 13 9.59 6.58 18.57
N GLU A 14 9.52 6.31 19.87
CA GLU A 14 8.87 7.21 20.83
C GLU A 14 9.38 8.64 20.64
N THR A 15 8.53 9.61 20.97
CA THR A 15 8.82 11.04 20.88
C THR A 15 10.12 11.36 21.61
N THR A 16 11.24 11.36 20.89
CA THR A 16 12.53 11.83 21.42
C THR A 16 12.54 13.36 21.49
N SER A 17 13.62 13.95 21.97
CA SER A 17 13.83 15.40 22.03
C SER A 17 13.67 16.13 20.68
N THR A 18 13.55 15.39 19.56
CA THR A 18 13.24 15.90 18.21
C THR A 18 11.74 15.89 17.85
N GLY A 19 10.84 15.51 18.75
CA GLY A 19 9.39 15.63 18.55
C GLY A 19 8.71 14.44 17.84
N GLY A 20 9.42 13.32 17.68
CA GLY A 20 8.89 12.09 17.05
C GLY A 20 9.50 11.81 15.67
N ALA A 21 8.95 10.80 14.99
CA ALA A 21 9.43 10.34 13.67
C ALA A 21 8.56 10.79 12.50
N LEU A 22 7.27 11.00 12.74
CA LEU A 22 6.27 11.29 11.71
C LEU A 22 5.55 12.59 12.07
N PHE A 23 5.52 13.52 11.12
CA PHE A 23 4.93 14.84 11.30
C PHE A 23 3.88 15.08 10.22
N THR A 24 2.73 15.62 10.62
CA THR A 24 1.64 15.99 9.71
C THR A 24 1.25 17.43 9.96
N ALA A 25 0.99 18.18 8.89
CA ALA A 25 0.54 19.57 9.01
C ALA A 25 -0.72 19.70 9.87
N GLY A 26 -0.74 20.72 10.73
CA GLY A 26 -1.83 20.95 11.69
C GLY A 26 -1.68 20.15 12.99
N GLY A 27 -0.59 19.41 13.14
CA GLY A 27 -0.12 18.90 14.43
C GLY A 27 0.77 19.93 15.13
N ILE A 28 1.99 19.51 15.48
CA ILE A 28 2.97 20.37 16.17
C ILE A 28 3.50 21.48 15.23
N PHE A 29 3.52 21.22 13.92
CA PHE A 29 4.01 22.13 12.90
C PHE A 29 2.94 22.43 11.85
N SER A 30 2.98 23.65 11.31
CA SER A 30 2.21 24.07 10.15
C SER A 30 2.75 23.45 8.86
N ALA A 31 1.96 23.49 7.79
CA ALA A 31 2.38 23.01 6.46
C ALA A 31 3.63 23.75 5.96
N VAL A 32 3.71 25.06 6.20
CA VAL A 32 4.84 25.89 5.76
C VAL A 32 6.12 25.52 6.51
N GLU A 33 6.03 25.31 7.83
CA GLU A 33 7.18 24.88 8.63
C GLU A 33 7.68 23.50 8.19
N LEU A 34 6.77 22.54 7.97
CA LEU A 34 7.15 21.21 7.49
C LEU A 34 7.81 21.25 6.11
N ARG A 35 7.31 22.12 5.22
CA ARG A 35 7.90 22.31 3.90
C ARG A 35 9.29 22.96 3.97
N ALA A 36 9.50 23.92 4.87
CA ALA A 36 10.82 24.49 5.12
C ALA A 36 11.79 23.43 5.65
N MET A 37 11.38 22.65 6.65
CA MET A 37 12.20 21.56 7.20
C MET A 37 12.52 20.46 6.16
N GLU A 38 11.61 20.17 5.23
CA GLU A 38 11.89 19.30 4.08
C GLU A 38 12.95 19.90 3.15
N MET A 39 12.85 21.19 2.83
CA MET A 39 13.82 21.90 1.99
C MET A 39 15.22 21.94 2.63
N ASP A 40 15.27 22.05 3.95
CA ASP A 40 16.51 22.00 4.74
C ASP A 40 17.06 20.56 4.89
N GLY A 41 16.36 19.54 4.37
CA GLY A 41 16.79 18.15 4.39
C GLY A 41 16.57 17.44 5.74
N LEU A 42 15.85 18.07 6.68
CA LEU A 42 15.53 17.48 7.99
C LEU A 42 14.41 16.44 7.90
N LEU A 43 13.52 16.61 6.93
CA LEU A 43 12.35 15.77 6.70
C LEU A 43 12.31 15.25 5.26
N ARG A 44 11.68 14.09 5.08
CA ARG A 44 11.31 13.53 3.77
C ARG A 44 9.80 13.41 3.68
N ARG A 45 9.24 13.89 2.57
CA ARG A 45 7.79 13.77 2.34
C ARG A 45 7.41 12.31 2.08
N VAL A 46 6.42 11.82 2.83
CA VAL A 46 5.85 10.48 2.64
C VAL A 46 4.68 10.56 1.66
N TYR A 47 3.68 11.38 2.00
CA TYR A 47 2.50 11.61 1.15
C TYR A 47 1.73 12.84 1.63
N GLY A 48 1.22 13.65 0.69
CA GLY A 48 0.55 14.92 1.02
C GLY A 48 1.40 15.76 1.97
N GLU A 49 0.77 16.29 3.01
CA GLU A 49 1.41 17.11 4.06
C GLU A 49 1.91 16.25 5.24
N THR A 50 2.30 14.99 4.99
CA THR A 50 2.89 14.10 5.98
C THR A 50 4.32 13.76 5.63
N TYR A 51 5.17 13.85 6.65
CA TYR A 51 6.61 13.87 6.57
C TYR A 51 7.21 12.92 7.59
N VAL A 52 8.34 12.30 7.25
CA VAL A 52 9.13 11.49 8.15
C VAL A 52 10.50 12.13 8.35
N ARG A 53 11.13 11.93 9.51
CA ARG A 53 12.51 12.38 9.76
C ARG A 53 13.48 11.75 8.75
N TRP A 54 14.51 12.49 8.34
CA TRP A 54 15.42 12.11 7.25
C TRP A 54 16.11 10.74 7.43
N ASP A 55 16.43 10.37 8.67
CA ASP A 55 17.13 9.15 9.07
C ASP A 55 16.23 7.90 9.15
N ILE A 56 14.91 8.07 9.04
CA ILE A 56 13.95 6.98 9.17
C ILE A 56 13.41 6.62 7.80
N SER A 57 13.61 5.38 7.37
CA SER A 57 12.97 4.85 6.17
C SER A 57 11.46 4.72 6.37
N PRO A 58 10.61 5.27 5.48
CA PRO A 58 9.17 5.08 5.59
C PRO A 58 8.82 3.60 5.54
N ASP A 59 8.24 3.10 6.61
CA ASP A 59 7.67 1.77 6.69
C ASP A 59 6.17 1.81 6.34
N PRO A 60 5.47 0.67 6.39
CA PRO A 60 4.03 0.64 6.14
C PRO A 60 3.20 1.39 7.17
N VAL A 61 3.69 1.53 8.41
CA VAL A 61 3.01 2.34 9.43
C VAL A 61 3.04 3.80 9.03
N CYS A 62 4.20 4.34 8.66
CA CYS A 62 4.36 5.69 8.10
C CYS A 62 3.43 5.92 6.91
N ARG A 63 3.42 4.99 5.95
CA ARG A 63 2.60 5.13 4.73
C ARG A 63 1.10 5.04 5.01
N ALA A 64 0.67 4.14 5.88
CA ALA A 64 -0.73 3.99 6.27
C ALA A 64 -1.24 5.24 7.01
N LEU A 65 -0.45 5.76 7.96
CA LEU A 65 -0.77 6.98 8.69
C LEU A 65 -0.78 8.21 7.77
N ALA A 66 0.19 8.32 6.85
CA ALA A 66 0.23 9.39 5.86
C ALA A 66 -1.00 9.38 4.94
N ALA A 67 -1.43 8.21 4.48
CA ALA A 67 -2.68 8.08 3.73
C ALA A 67 -3.90 8.50 4.56
N ALA A 68 -3.98 8.06 5.81
CA ALA A 68 -5.11 8.38 6.69
C ALA A 68 -5.17 9.88 7.03
N ALA A 69 -4.02 10.56 7.13
CA ALA A 69 -3.94 12.00 7.36
C ALA A 69 -4.64 12.81 6.25
N CYS A 70 -4.57 12.34 4.99
CA CYS A 70 -5.26 12.97 3.86
C CYS A 70 -6.78 12.78 3.87
N LEU A 71 -7.32 11.95 4.76
CA LEU A 71 -8.75 11.63 4.83
C LEU A 71 -9.46 12.44 5.92
N PRO A 72 -10.71 12.89 5.69
CA PRO A 72 -11.52 13.51 6.73
C PRO A 72 -11.70 12.58 7.94
N PRO A 73 -11.49 13.06 9.19
CA PRO A 73 -11.54 12.21 10.38
C PRO A 73 -12.84 11.40 10.53
N LYS A 74 -13.98 11.99 10.16
CA LYS A 74 -15.31 11.34 10.21
C LYS A 74 -15.46 10.15 9.27
N GLN A 75 -14.63 10.04 8.24
CA GLN A 75 -14.71 9.01 7.21
C GLN A 75 -13.71 7.87 7.43
N ARG A 76 -12.59 8.12 8.11
CA ARG A 76 -11.50 7.15 8.35
C ARG A 76 -11.98 5.78 8.84
N PRO A 77 -12.89 5.65 9.83
CA PRO A 77 -13.30 4.34 10.34
C PRO A 77 -14.13 3.49 9.36
N ARG A 78 -14.63 4.13 8.29
CA ARG A 78 -15.48 3.50 7.28
C ARG A 78 -14.71 3.11 6.02
N ILE A 79 -13.49 3.61 5.87
CA ILE A 79 -12.66 3.47 4.68
C ILE A 79 -11.58 2.43 4.94
N MET A 80 -11.30 1.62 3.93
CA MET A 80 -10.13 0.76 3.88
C MET A 80 -9.22 1.21 2.74
N LEU A 81 -7.91 1.31 2.97
CA LEU A 81 -6.93 1.55 1.92
C LEU A 81 -6.81 0.29 1.05
N GLY A 82 -6.87 0.42 -0.27
CA GLY A 82 -6.84 -0.74 -1.17
C GLY A 82 -6.11 -0.51 -2.49
N ARG A 83 -6.08 -1.54 -3.34
CA ARG A 83 -5.45 -1.50 -4.68
C ARG A 83 -4.00 -0.97 -4.59
N LEU A 84 -3.60 -0.09 -5.52
CA LEU A 84 -2.27 0.51 -5.56
C LEU A 84 -1.90 1.27 -4.27
N THR A 85 -2.89 1.79 -3.52
CA THR A 85 -2.60 2.43 -2.23
C THR A 85 -2.19 1.41 -1.18
N ALA A 86 -2.85 0.26 -1.10
CA ALA A 86 -2.41 -0.81 -0.21
C ALA A 86 -1.05 -1.37 -0.64
N ALA A 87 -0.83 -1.56 -1.96
CA ALA A 87 0.46 -1.99 -2.47
C ALA A 87 1.58 -1.00 -2.13
N TRP A 88 1.33 0.30 -2.24
CA TRP A 88 2.27 1.34 -1.80
C TRP A 88 2.50 1.28 -0.29
N VAL A 89 1.46 1.12 0.53
CA VAL A 89 1.61 0.92 1.98
C VAL A 89 2.55 -0.24 2.27
N TYR A 90 2.39 -1.38 1.58
CA TYR A 90 3.31 -2.52 1.71
C TYR A 90 4.72 -2.29 1.15
N GLY A 91 4.95 -1.19 0.42
CA GLY A 91 6.24 -0.89 -0.22
C GLY A 91 6.42 -1.58 -1.58
N CYS A 92 5.36 -2.18 -2.11
CA CYS A 92 5.35 -2.90 -3.37
C CYS A 92 4.99 -2.03 -4.57
N ALA A 93 4.64 -0.75 -4.36
CA ALA A 93 4.29 0.19 -5.42
C ALA A 93 4.80 1.60 -5.08
N PRO A 94 5.03 2.47 -6.09
CA PRO A 94 5.31 3.88 -5.84
C PRO A 94 4.10 4.61 -5.20
N PRO A 95 4.33 5.80 -4.60
CA PRO A 95 3.24 6.61 -4.07
C PRO A 95 2.18 6.91 -5.14
N PRO A 96 0.89 6.59 -4.90
CA PRO A 96 -0.14 6.73 -5.93
C PRO A 96 -0.53 8.21 -6.12
N ALA A 97 -0.78 8.62 -7.36
CA ALA A 97 -1.24 9.98 -7.65
C ALA A 97 -2.54 10.35 -6.90
N ARG A 98 -3.42 9.35 -6.70
CA ARG A 98 -4.62 9.45 -5.85
C ARG A 98 -4.77 8.21 -5.00
N LEU A 99 -5.16 8.39 -3.73
CA LEU A 99 -5.42 7.28 -2.82
C LEU A 99 -6.65 6.48 -3.27
N ALA A 100 -6.49 5.20 -3.55
CA ALA A 100 -7.57 4.26 -3.80
C ALA A 100 -8.15 3.77 -2.47
N LEU A 101 -9.40 4.15 -2.23
CA LEU A 101 -10.13 3.86 -1.00
C LEU A 101 -11.24 2.86 -1.32
N LEU A 102 -11.39 1.86 -0.47
CA LEU A 102 -12.44 0.86 -0.53
C LEU A 102 -13.46 1.13 0.57
N VAL A 103 -14.73 1.05 0.21
CA VAL A 103 -15.84 1.08 1.16
C VAL A 103 -16.75 -0.10 0.90
N ASP A 104 -17.29 -0.66 1.97
CA ASP A 104 -18.27 -1.74 1.84
C ASP A 104 -19.60 -1.19 1.31
N HIS A 105 -20.22 -1.89 0.37
CA HIS A 105 -21.51 -1.50 -0.21
C HIS A 105 -22.63 -1.31 0.84
N GLY A 106 -22.54 -1.98 2.01
CA GLY A 106 -23.52 -1.82 3.09
C GLY A 106 -23.36 -0.53 3.90
N ARG A 107 -22.27 0.23 3.70
CA ARG A 107 -21.96 1.43 4.49
C ARG A 107 -22.28 2.69 3.70
N ARG A 108 -23.20 3.50 4.22
CA ARG A 108 -23.41 4.86 3.71
C ARG A 108 -22.22 5.74 4.09
N ILE A 109 -21.61 6.34 3.08
CA ILE A 109 -20.55 7.35 3.24
C ILE A 109 -20.88 8.53 2.33
N THR A 110 -20.70 9.74 2.85
CA THR A 110 -20.80 10.95 2.04
C THR A 110 -19.71 10.92 0.99
N ALA A 111 -20.04 11.27 -0.25
CA ALA A 111 -19.07 11.39 -1.32
C ALA A 111 -17.87 12.26 -0.86
N LEU A 112 -16.67 11.92 -1.35
CA LEU A 112 -15.51 12.76 -1.16
C LEU A 112 -15.75 14.13 -1.81
N ALA A 113 -15.14 15.17 -1.26
CA ALA A 113 -15.18 16.49 -1.87
C ALA A 113 -14.65 16.42 -3.31
N PRO A 114 -15.18 17.25 -4.24
CA PRO A 114 -14.60 17.43 -5.56
C PRO A 114 -13.09 17.68 -5.45
N PHE A 115 -12.30 17.10 -6.37
CA PHE A 115 -10.83 17.21 -6.38
C PHE A 115 -10.11 16.63 -5.16
N SER A 116 -10.76 15.74 -4.40
CA SER A 116 -10.09 14.99 -3.34
C SER A 116 -8.86 14.23 -3.90
N PRO A 117 -7.74 14.19 -3.16
CA PRO A 117 -6.57 13.38 -3.50
C PRO A 117 -6.86 11.87 -3.40
N ALA A 118 -8.11 11.47 -3.25
CA ALA A 118 -8.54 10.10 -3.15
C ALA A 118 -9.70 9.77 -4.12
N VAL A 119 -9.85 8.48 -4.41
CA VAL A 119 -10.93 7.89 -5.19
C VAL A 119 -11.60 6.84 -4.33
N LEU A 120 -12.93 6.92 -4.21
CA LEU A 120 -13.72 5.95 -3.48
C LEU A 120 -14.22 4.86 -4.43
N HIS A 121 -14.03 3.61 -4.04
CA HIS A 121 -14.55 2.44 -4.73
C HIS A 121 -15.43 1.64 -3.78
N GLU A 122 -16.69 1.50 -4.16
CA GLU A 122 -17.60 0.61 -3.46
C GLU A 122 -17.34 -0.82 -3.91
N VAL A 123 -17.11 -1.70 -2.93
CA VAL A 123 -16.82 -3.11 -3.14
C VAL A 123 -17.50 -3.94 -2.06
N ARG A 124 -17.66 -5.25 -2.27
CA ARG A 124 -18.02 -6.16 -1.18
C ARG A 124 -16.77 -6.44 -0.34
N LEU A 125 -16.86 -6.18 0.96
CA LEU A 125 -15.79 -6.47 1.91
C LEU A 125 -16.26 -7.55 2.89
N GLY A 126 -15.57 -8.69 2.87
CA GLY A 126 -15.62 -9.71 3.89
C GLY A 126 -14.66 -9.42 5.05
N PRO A 127 -14.81 -10.14 6.18
CA PRO A 127 -14.00 -9.91 7.38
C PRO A 127 -12.50 -10.15 7.16
N ALA A 128 -12.13 -11.07 6.26
CA ALA A 128 -10.74 -11.41 5.92
C ALA A 128 -10.10 -10.48 4.88
N ASP A 129 -10.85 -9.51 4.32
CA ASP A 129 -10.35 -8.66 3.24
C ASP A 129 -9.45 -7.53 3.71
N GLY A 130 -9.38 -7.26 5.02
CA GLY A 130 -8.53 -6.23 5.58
C GLY A 130 -7.75 -6.64 6.81
N MET A 131 -6.75 -5.85 7.11
CA MET A 131 -5.96 -5.86 8.34
C MET A 131 -5.79 -4.43 8.87
N ASP A 132 -5.41 -4.30 10.14
CA ASP A 132 -5.19 -3.00 10.77
C ASP A 132 -3.69 -2.73 10.92
N ILE A 133 -3.26 -1.58 10.42
CA ILE A 133 -1.88 -1.08 10.51
C ILE A 133 -1.95 0.26 11.22
N ALA A 134 -1.48 0.32 12.48
CA ALA A 134 -1.52 1.53 13.32
C ALA A 134 -2.92 2.21 13.38
N GLY A 135 -3.99 1.41 13.48
CA GLY A 135 -5.37 1.90 13.53
C GLY A 135 -5.95 2.32 12.17
N VAL A 136 -5.22 2.09 11.08
CA VAL A 136 -5.67 2.32 9.71
C VAL A 136 -6.03 0.98 9.07
N ARG A 137 -7.24 0.89 8.52
CA ARG A 137 -7.70 -0.32 7.83
C ARG A 137 -7.09 -0.39 6.43
N VAL A 138 -6.38 -1.48 6.13
CA VAL A 138 -5.72 -1.72 4.84
C VAL A 138 -6.14 -3.09 4.29
N SER A 139 -6.36 -3.22 2.98
CA SER A 139 -6.71 -4.51 2.38
C SER A 139 -5.57 -5.50 2.52
N THR A 140 -5.86 -6.75 2.89
CA THR A 140 -4.81 -7.78 3.05
C THR A 140 -3.98 -7.95 1.77
N PRO A 141 -2.74 -8.47 1.83
CA PRO A 141 -1.91 -8.65 0.63
C PRO A 141 -2.59 -9.48 -0.46
N LEU A 142 -3.28 -10.56 -0.09
CA LEU A 142 -4.05 -11.40 -1.02
C LEU A 142 -5.21 -10.63 -1.66
N ARG A 143 -5.96 -9.87 -0.87
CA ARG A 143 -7.04 -9.02 -1.40
C ARG A 143 -6.48 -7.95 -2.33
N THR A 144 -5.38 -7.31 -1.95
CA THR A 144 -4.68 -6.29 -2.74
C THR A 144 -4.24 -6.87 -4.10
N ALA A 145 -3.62 -8.05 -4.11
CA ALA A 145 -3.22 -8.72 -5.35
C ALA A 145 -4.43 -9.06 -6.23
N SER A 146 -5.52 -9.59 -5.64
CA SER A 146 -6.75 -9.86 -6.40
C SER A 146 -7.39 -8.58 -6.97
N ASP A 147 -7.31 -7.46 -6.26
CA ASP A 147 -7.80 -6.18 -6.73
C ASP A 147 -6.91 -5.59 -7.85
N LEU A 148 -5.59 -5.70 -7.75
CA LEU A 148 -4.63 -5.28 -8.78
C LEU A 148 -4.72 -6.12 -10.05
N ALA A 149 -4.98 -7.43 -9.92
CA ALA A 149 -5.21 -8.30 -11.06
C ALA A 149 -6.43 -7.84 -11.88
N ARG A 150 -7.45 -7.26 -11.22
CA ARG A 150 -8.70 -6.82 -11.85
C ARG A 150 -8.72 -5.37 -12.29
N HIS A 151 -8.01 -4.50 -11.57
CA HIS A 151 -8.18 -3.06 -11.67
C HIS A 151 -6.83 -2.34 -11.72
N GLY A 152 -6.87 -1.11 -12.24
CA GLY A 152 -5.71 -0.23 -12.31
C GLY A 152 -4.97 -0.29 -13.64
N PRO A 153 -3.97 0.59 -13.82
CA PRO A 153 -3.07 0.58 -14.98
C PRO A 153 -2.30 -0.74 -15.04
N GLU A 154 -2.16 -1.29 -16.24
CA GLU A 154 -1.61 -2.62 -16.43
C GLU A 154 -0.16 -2.75 -15.93
N GLU A 155 0.69 -1.79 -16.27
CA GLU A 155 2.12 -1.80 -15.90
C GLU A 155 2.29 -1.69 -14.38
N GLU A 156 1.67 -0.68 -13.75
CA GLU A 156 1.77 -0.46 -12.30
C GLU A 156 1.23 -1.65 -11.51
N SER A 157 0.09 -2.21 -11.93
CA SER A 157 -0.49 -3.39 -11.31
C SER A 157 0.39 -4.63 -11.48
N MET A 158 1.03 -4.81 -12.64
CA MET A 158 1.97 -5.92 -12.88
C MET A 158 3.19 -5.83 -11.95
N GLN A 159 3.86 -4.67 -11.90
CA GLN A 159 5.02 -4.46 -11.05
C GLN A 159 4.68 -4.67 -9.57
N ALA A 160 3.53 -4.15 -9.13
CA ALA A 160 3.06 -4.32 -7.76
C ALA A 160 2.73 -5.79 -7.43
N LEU A 161 2.15 -6.55 -8.37
CA LEU A 161 1.90 -7.99 -8.19
C LEU A 161 3.19 -8.78 -8.02
N LEU A 162 4.20 -8.50 -8.85
CA LEU A 162 5.51 -9.15 -8.75
C LEU A 162 6.19 -8.80 -7.42
N ALA A 163 6.17 -7.54 -7.01
CA ALA A 163 6.75 -7.10 -5.74
C ALA A 163 6.02 -7.69 -4.51
N LEU A 164 4.68 -7.79 -4.56
CA LEU A 164 3.89 -8.45 -3.51
C LEU A 164 4.24 -9.93 -3.35
N ALA A 165 4.51 -10.62 -4.47
CA ALA A 165 4.88 -12.04 -4.46
C ALA A 165 6.34 -12.28 -4.09
N ALA A 166 7.22 -11.33 -4.38
CA ALA A 166 8.63 -11.39 -4.06
C ALA A 166 8.93 -11.18 -2.56
N ASP A 167 8.06 -10.48 -1.83
CA ASP A 167 8.19 -10.27 -0.39
C ASP A 167 7.64 -11.48 0.39
N PRO A 168 8.49 -12.32 1.03
CA PRO A 168 8.04 -13.50 1.77
C PRO A 168 7.16 -13.13 2.98
N ALA A 169 7.37 -11.94 3.54
CA ALA A 169 6.68 -11.48 4.73
C ALA A 169 5.20 -11.16 4.45
N LEU A 170 4.86 -10.90 3.19
CA LEU A 170 3.48 -10.70 2.74
C LEU A 170 2.75 -11.99 2.42
N SER A 171 3.47 -13.12 2.32
CA SER A 171 2.91 -14.47 2.12
C SER A 171 1.85 -14.52 1.00
N CYS A 172 2.17 -13.87 -0.14
CA CYS A 172 1.24 -13.65 -1.26
C CYS A 172 1.72 -14.36 -2.55
N PRO A 173 1.82 -15.70 -2.58
CA PRO A 173 2.27 -16.40 -3.78
C PRO A 173 1.24 -16.26 -4.91
N LEU A 174 1.70 -15.90 -6.11
CA LEU A 174 0.82 -15.63 -7.26
C LEU A 174 -0.08 -16.83 -7.62
N GLY A 175 0.41 -18.06 -7.46
CA GLY A 175 -0.40 -19.27 -7.68
C GLY A 175 -1.62 -19.35 -6.77
N HIS A 176 -1.51 -18.89 -5.52
CA HIS A 176 -2.62 -18.85 -4.57
C HIS A 176 -3.61 -17.74 -4.94
N VAL A 177 -3.12 -16.55 -5.31
CA VAL A 177 -3.96 -15.44 -5.79
C VAL A 177 -4.77 -15.85 -7.01
N ARG A 178 -4.14 -16.56 -7.95
CA ARG A 178 -4.78 -17.13 -9.13
C ARG A 178 -5.86 -18.14 -8.76
N ALA A 179 -5.58 -19.08 -7.85
CA ALA A 179 -6.55 -20.09 -7.42
C ALA A 179 -7.80 -19.45 -6.79
N ILE A 180 -7.62 -18.47 -5.90
CA ILE A 180 -8.73 -17.72 -5.29
C ILE A 180 -9.55 -17.00 -6.37
N THR A 181 -8.86 -16.34 -7.31
CA THR A 181 -9.51 -15.59 -8.40
C THR A 181 -10.29 -16.53 -9.32
N ALA A 182 -9.77 -17.73 -9.59
CA ALA A 182 -10.43 -18.76 -10.37
C ALA A 182 -11.63 -19.38 -9.64
N ALA A 183 -11.56 -19.55 -8.32
CA ALA A 183 -12.66 -20.08 -7.51
C ALA A 183 -13.82 -19.08 -7.32
N ALA A 184 -13.59 -17.79 -7.52
CA ALA A 184 -14.61 -16.76 -7.34
C ALA A 184 -15.77 -16.95 -8.35
N PRO A 185 -17.03 -17.13 -7.89
CA PRO A 185 -18.15 -17.55 -8.74
C PRO A 185 -18.70 -16.44 -9.64
N ARG A 186 -18.57 -15.16 -9.26
CA ARG A 186 -19.07 -14.01 -10.03
C ARG A 186 -18.13 -12.82 -9.92
N LEU A 187 -17.09 -12.84 -10.74
CA LEU A 187 -16.04 -11.83 -10.73
C LEU A 187 -16.02 -11.09 -12.08
N PRO A 188 -16.40 -9.81 -12.14
CA PRO A 188 -16.28 -9.04 -13.38
C PRO A 188 -14.80 -8.93 -13.78
N GLY A 189 -14.52 -9.07 -15.07
CA GLY A 189 -13.15 -9.06 -15.59
C GLY A 189 -12.30 -10.28 -15.20
N LYS A 190 -12.91 -11.39 -14.77
CA LYS A 190 -12.20 -12.62 -14.34
C LYS A 190 -11.19 -13.12 -15.36
N ALA A 191 -11.58 -13.21 -16.64
CA ALA A 191 -10.70 -13.71 -17.69
C ALA A 191 -9.44 -12.85 -17.83
N ALA A 192 -9.60 -11.53 -17.91
CA ALA A 192 -8.47 -10.59 -17.96
C ALA A 192 -7.61 -10.63 -16.70
N ALA A 193 -8.22 -10.81 -15.53
CA ALA A 193 -7.48 -10.94 -14.28
C ALA A 193 -6.64 -12.23 -14.22
N LEU A 194 -7.20 -13.35 -14.69
CA LEU A 194 -6.46 -14.61 -14.79
C LEU A 194 -5.32 -14.53 -15.80
N ASP A 195 -5.55 -13.94 -16.97
CA ASP A 195 -4.50 -13.70 -17.96
C ASP A 195 -3.34 -12.87 -17.39
N ARG A 196 -3.66 -11.77 -16.69
CA ARG A 196 -2.65 -10.94 -16.02
C ARG A 196 -1.87 -11.73 -14.97
N LEU A 197 -2.54 -12.57 -14.18
CA LEU A 197 -1.88 -13.42 -13.19
C LEU A 197 -1.02 -14.51 -13.84
N ASP A 198 -1.47 -15.10 -14.94
CA ASP A 198 -0.71 -16.09 -15.71
C ASP A 198 0.58 -15.46 -16.27
N ARG A 199 0.50 -14.24 -16.80
CA ARG A 199 1.67 -13.47 -17.23
C ARG A 199 2.61 -13.14 -16.07
N ALA A 200 2.08 -12.71 -14.92
CA ALA A 200 2.89 -12.45 -13.74
C ALA A 200 3.63 -13.71 -13.24
N ILE A 201 2.96 -14.87 -13.24
CA ILE A 201 3.55 -16.16 -12.88
C ILE A 201 4.66 -16.54 -13.88
N ALA A 202 4.41 -16.39 -15.17
CA ALA A 202 5.41 -16.68 -16.20
C ALA A 202 6.64 -15.79 -16.07
N LEU A 203 6.46 -14.49 -15.79
CA LEU A 203 7.55 -13.55 -15.53
C LEU A 203 8.34 -13.93 -14.27
N ALA A 204 7.66 -14.24 -13.17
CA ALA A 204 8.31 -14.64 -11.93
C ALA A 204 9.09 -15.97 -12.06
N ALA A 205 8.58 -16.91 -12.87
CA ALA A 205 9.28 -18.16 -13.18
C ALA A 205 10.44 -17.97 -14.18
N GLY A 206 10.34 -16.96 -15.05
CA GLY A 206 11.35 -16.55 -16.01
C GLY A 206 12.46 -15.68 -15.42
N ASP A 207 12.33 -15.25 -14.16
CA ASP A 207 13.34 -14.55 -13.36
C ASP A 207 13.99 -15.45 -12.27
N PRO A 208 14.61 -16.60 -12.63
CA PRO A 208 15.58 -17.23 -11.74
C PRO A 208 16.84 -16.36 -11.83
N GLY A 209 16.90 -15.31 -11.02
CA GLY A 209 17.84 -14.22 -11.19
C GLY A 209 19.25 -14.67 -11.56
N GLN A 210 19.94 -13.88 -12.37
CA GLN A 210 21.38 -13.76 -12.16
C GLN A 210 22.18 -15.07 -12.33
N THR A 211 21.77 -16.01 -13.19
CA THR A 211 22.56 -17.24 -13.49
C THR A 211 23.92 -16.96 -14.15
N ARG A 212 24.31 -15.69 -14.37
CA ARG A 212 25.66 -15.31 -14.81
C ARG A 212 26.10 -13.96 -14.22
N ARG A 213 26.46 -13.91 -12.93
CA ARG A 213 27.67 -13.16 -12.59
C ARG A 213 28.80 -13.82 -13.39
N ARG A 214 29.09 -13.33 -14.59
CA ARG A 214 30.31 -13.69 -15.32
C ARG A 214 31.46 -13.24 -14.42
N GLU A 215 32.21 -14.19 -13.87
CA GLU A 215 33.54 -13.94 -13.33
C GLU A 215 34.34 -13.12 -14.34
N PRO A 216 35.10 -12.10 -13.91
CA PRO A 216 36.09 -11.52 -14.78
C PRO A 216 37.19 -12.57 -14.96
N VAL A 217 37.32 -13.10 -16.18
CA VAL A 217 38.51 -13.82 -16.59
C VAL A 217 39.64 -12.80 -16.63
N VAL A 218 40.47 -12.81 -15.59
CA VAL A 218 41.76 -12.12 -15.59
C VAL A 218 42.68 -12.87 -16.55
N ARG A 219 43.12 -12.19 -17.60
CA ARG A 219 44.30 -12.54 -18.39
C ARG A 219 45.30 -11.41 -18.27
#